data_AF-A0A439PBM4-F1
#
_entry.id   AF-A0A439PBM4-F1
#
_cell.length_a   1.000
_cell.length_b   1.000
_cell.length_c   1.000
_cell.angle_alpha   90.00
_cell.angle_beta   90.00
_cell.angle_gamma   90.00
#
_symmetry.space_group_name_H-M   'P 1'
#
loop_
_entity.id
_entity.type
_entity.pdbx_description
1 polymer ?
#
loop_
_entity_poly.entity_id
_entity_poly.type
_entity_poly.pdbx_seq_one_letter_code
_entity_poly.pdbx_strand_id
1 'polypeptide(L)' 'TIADYGNSSAATIPLSLSVAHSANPFRPGEKVLLAAAGAGLAGGALVIGV' A
#
# COMPACT_ATOMS: atom_id res chain seq x y z
N THR A 1 6.76 5.39 6.02
CA THR A 1 5.76 4.40 6.48
C THR A 1 6.42 3.23 7.20
N ILE A 2 7.20 2.36 6.54
CA ILE A 2 7.79 1.19 7.25
C ILE A 2 8.75 1.60 8.38
N ALA A 3 9.54 2.66 8.17
CA ALA A 3 10.46 3.18 9.19
C ALA A 3 9.73 3.73 10.43
N ASP A 4 8.52 4.27 10.23
CA ASP A 4 7.78 4.99 11.27
C ASP A 4 6.74 4.08 11.97
N TYR A 5 6.17 3.10 11.25
CA TYR A 5 5.05 2.29 11.71
C TYR A 5 5.32 0.77 11.72
N GLY A 6 6.43 0.32 11.16
CA GLY A 6 6.76 -1.10 11.06
C GLY A 6 5.77 -1.90 10.21
N ASN A 7 5.85 -3.24 10.32
CA ASN A 7 4.96 -4.15 9.61
C ASN A 7 3.64 -4.32 10.38
N SER A 8 2.58 -3.67 9.90
CA SER A 8 1.23 -3.77 10.46
C SER A 8 0.40 -4.90 9.84
N SER A 9 1.04 -5.92 9.26
CA SER A 9 0.40 -7.04 8.56
C SER A 9 -0.55 -6.52 7.46
N ALA A 10 -1.81 -6.95 7.46
CA ALA A 10 -2.83 -6.55 6.49
C ALA A 10 -3.07 -5.03 6.44
N ALA A 11 -2.78 -4.29 7.51
CA ALA A 11 -2.95 -2.84 7.55
C ALA A 11 -1.83 -2.05 6.84
N THR A 12 -0.71 -2.70 6.49
CA THR A 12 0.48 -2.02 5.93
C THR A 12 0.16 -1.27 4.63
N ILE A 13 -0.60 -1.89 3.73
CA ILE A 13 -0.98 -1.29 2.44
C ILE A 13 -1.96 -0.12 2.64
N PRO A 14 -3.14 -0.27 3.28
CA PRO A 14 -4.07 0.85 3.44
C PRO A 14 -3.49 2.00 4.27
N LEU A 15 -2.69 1.72 5.31
CA LEU A 15 -1.99 2.77 6.06
C LEU A 15 -0.98 3.51 5.18
N SER A 16 -0.19 2.79 4.38
CA SER A 16 0.78 3.42 3.49
C SER A 16 0.12 4.28 2.42
N LEU A 17 -1.01 3.83 1.87
CA LEU A 17 -1.81 4.62 0.91
C LEU A 17 -2.37 5.89 1.56
N SER A 18 -2.90 5.79 2.79
CA SER A 18 -3.41 6.96 3.51
C SER A 18 -2.32 7.99 3.79
N VAL A 19 -1.16 7.55 4.32
CA VAL A 19 -0.04 8.46 4.60
C VAL A 19 0.52 9.07 3.31
N ALA A 20 0.68 8.28 2.25
CA ALA A 20 1.18 8.77 0.96
C ALA A 20 0.23 9.82 0.36
N HIS A 21 -1.08 9.55 0.36
CA HIS A 21 -2.09 10.50 -0.14
C HIS A 21 -2.11 11.80 0.67
N SER A 22 -2.00 11.71 2.00
CA SER A 22 -1.92 12.90 2.86
C SER A 22 -0.66 13.73 2.61
N ALA A 23 0.46 13.10 2.26
CA ALA A 23 1.72 13.80 1.97
C ALA A 23 1.74 14.39 0.55
N ASN A 24 1.25 13.65 -0.44
CA ASN A 24 1.09 14.08 -1.81
C ASN A 24 -0.13 13.36 -2.43
N PRO A 25 -1.24 14.08 -2.70
CA PRO A 25 -2.43 13.46 -3.23
C PRO A 25 -2.19 12.75 -4.57
N PHE A 26 -2.62 11.49 -4.64
CA PHE A 26 -2.68 10.74 -5.89
C PHE A 26 -3.54 11.47 -6.91
N ARG A 27 -3.15 11.38 -8.18
CA ARG A 27 -3.81 12.10 -9.28
C ARG A 27 -4.68 11.17 -10.11
N PRO A 28 -5.80 11.66 -10.66
CA PRO A 28 -6.62 10.87 -11.58
C PRO A 28 -5.81 10.32 -12.75
N GLY A 29 -5.98 9.04 -13.06
CA GLY A 29 -5.28 8.34 -14.13
C GLY A 29 -3.90 7.78 -13.74
N GLU A 30 -3.42 8.05 -12.51
CA GLU A 30 -2.25 7.35 -11.98
C GLU A 30 -2.55 5.86 -11.79
N LYS A 31 -1.55 5.02 -12.09
CA LYS A 31 -1.62 3.58 -11.86
C LYS A 31 -0.79 3.22 -10.64
N VAL A 32 -1.41 2.57 -9.66
CA VAL A 32 -0.76 2.16 -8.42
C VAL A 32 -0.70 0.64 -8.37
N LEU A 33 0.50 0.09 -8.21
CA LEU A 33 0.72 -1.33 -7.95
C LEU A 33 0.74 -1.58 -6.44
N LEU A 34 -0.15 -2.44 -5.98
CA LEU A 34 -0.16 -2.98 -4.63
C LEU A 34 0.40 -4.39 -4.68
N ALA A 35 1.34 -4.72 -3.81
CA ALA A 35 1.90 -6.05 -3.68
C ALA A 35 2.12 -6.39 -2.21
N ALA A 36 1.78 -7.62 -1.84
CA ALA A 36 1.94 -8.13 -0.48
C ALA A 36 2.41 -9.57 -0.47
N ALA A 37 3.18 -9.92 0.56
CA ALA A 37 3.48 -11.28 0.97
C ALA A 37 3.21 -11.39 2.47
N GLY A 38 2.58 -12.48 2.89
CA GLY A 38 2.11 -12.66 4.26
C GLY A 38 2.33 -14.06 4.80
N ALA A 39 1.82 -14.28 6.01
CA ALA A 39 1.86 -15.58 6.67
C ALA A 39 1.23 -16.68 5.79
N GLY A 40 1.70 -17.92 5.95
CA GLY A 40 1.25 -19.04 5.12
C GLY A 40 1.83 -19.04 3.70
N LEU A 41 2.89 -18.26 3.44
CA LEU A 41 3.51 -18.10 2.11
C LEU A 41 2.52 -17.59 1.06
N ALA A 42 1.48 -16.87 1.50
CA ALA A 42 0.51 -16.26 0.62
C ALA A 42 1.05 -14.94 0.05
N GLY A 43 0.89 -14.74 -1.24
CA GLY A 43 1.26 -13.52 -1.94
C GLY A 43 0.18 -13.09 -2.92
N GLY A 44 0.14 -11.79 -3.20
CA GLY A 44 -0.81 -11.22 -4.15
C GLY A 44 -0.40 -9.85 -4.63
N ALA A 45 -0.87 -9.47 -5.81
CA ALA A 45 -0.65 -8.16 -6.38
C ALA A 45 -1.88 -7.68 -7.15
N LEU A 46 -2.08 -6.36 -7.19
CA LEU A 46 -3.19 -5.69 -7.87
C LEU A 46 -2.72 -4.34 -8.41
N VAL A 47 -3.06 -4.03 -9.66
CA VAL A 47 -2.94 -2.66 -10.19
C VAL A 47 -4.30 -2.00 -10.11
N ILE A 48 -4.36 -0.82 -9.52
CA ILE A 48 -5.55 0.04 -9.49
C ILE A 48 -5.28 1.35 -10.23
N GLY A 49 -6.30 1.88 -10.88
CA GLY A 49 -6.31 3.27 -11.34
C GLY A 49 -6.91 4.16 -10.25
N VAL A 50 -6.29 5.32 -10.02
CA VAL A 50 -6.82 6.37 -9.14
C VAL A 50 -7.75 7.30 -9.91
#